data_AF-K1RCS4-F1
#
_entry.id   AF-K1RCS4-F1
#
_cell.length_a   1.000
_cell.length_b   1.000
_cell.length_c   1.000
_cell.angle_alpha   90.00
_cell.angle_beta   90.00
_cell.angle_gamma   90.00
#
_symmetry.space_group_name_H-M   'P 1'
#
loop_
_entity.id
_entity.type
_entity.pdbx_description
1 polymer ?
#
loop_
_entity_poly.entity_id
_entity_poly.type
_entity_poly.pdbx_seq_one_letter_code
_entity_poly.pdbx_strand_id
1 'polypeptide(L)'
;MTVNLEEYFRTTFEDKLLVKMPEREDDHLTPATRLLEKRREMQEVEQALAAQKEEFQMKMESLQQRREELERKECQLKESLLKFDHFLKENDSKKARALKKAEEERDSKKQKDKEIDKLKQERAELVKSKEKLQAKLEKYKIYHKYMEKALEAGEEFHEMRDIIARHDTLVATHEDLLERETKNQEIIEKQRQNLLKYIEEKDNEILSFNNELSGLQTRLDTAQSEAVKWENEWTRIKNTSAEKTLELGRIKMAAHNLYQLVKRHQKQSADEEETSEQLNQIQMFLEDLSDIVRELKRSDTYNSTYIPPSSS
;
A
#
# COMPACT_ATOMS: atom_id res chain seq x y z
N MET A 1 -103.26 53.17 17.31
CA MET A 1 -104.69 53.48 17.50
C MET A 1 -105.02 53.19 18.95
N THR A 2 -104.89 54.20 19.80
CA THR A 2 -105.24 54.12 21.21
C THR A 2 -106.76 54.13 21.31
N VAL A 3 -107.35 52.93 21.32
CA VAL A 3 -108.77 52.77 21.64
C VAL A 3 -108.95 53.34 23.03
N ASN A 4 -109.66 54.46 23.15
CA ASN A 4 -109.98 55.07 24.43
C ASN A 4 -110.90 54.11 25.16
N LEU A 5 -110.30 53.20 25.95
CA LEU A 5 -111.03 52.15 26.66
C LEU A 5 -112.12 52.78 27.54
N GLU A 6 -111.90 53.99 28.04
CA GLU A 6 -112.88 54.72 28.83
C GLU A 6 -114.14 55.08 28.02
N GLU A 7 -113.98 55.50 26.76
CA GLU A 7 -115.09 55.83 25.88
C GLU A 7 -115.81 54.55 25.42
N TYR A 8 -115.07 53.50 25.07
CA TYR A 8 -115.64 52.20 24.71
C TYR A 8 -116.43 51.57 25.86
N PHE A 9 -115.88 51.58 27.09
CA PHE A 9 -116.61 51.11 28.28
C PHE A 9 -117.80 52.01 28.60
N ARG A 10 -117.69 53.33 28.45
CA ARG A 10 -118.82 54.25 28.66
C ARG A 10 -119.97 53.98 27.71
N THR A 11 -119.71 53.87 26.40
CA THR A 11 -120.76 53.58 25.40
C THR A 11 -121.35 52.19 25.58
N THR A 12 -120.53 51.17 25.87
CA THR A 12 -121.06 49.81 26.09
C THR A 12 -121.79 49.65 27.42
N PHE A 13 -121.47 50.44 28.44
CA PHE A 13 -122.20 50.48 29.71
C PHE A 13 -123.54 51.22 29.56
N GLU A 14 -123.54 52.34 28.82
CA GLU A 14 -124.77 53.07 28.48
C GLU A 14 -125.72 52.22 27.62
N ASP A 15 -125.23 51.51 26.60
CA ASP A 15 -126.09 50.69 25.71
C ASP A 15 -126.59 49.38 26.35
N LYS A 16 -125.91 48.83 27.36
CA LYS A 16 -126.22 47.48 27.89
C LYS A 16 -126.77 47.45 29.32
N LEU A 17 -126.67 48.53 30.11
CA LEU A 17 -127.20 48.58 31.48
C LEU A 17 -128.42 49.49 31.64
N LEU A 18 -128.69 50.41 30.70
CA LEU A 18 -129.92 51.20 30.68
C LEU A 18 -131.05 50.36 30.09
N VAL A 19 -131.79 49.67 30.95
CA VAL A 19 -133.11 49.13 30.59
C VAL A 19 -134.00 50.31 30.20
N LYS A 20 -134.26 50.50 28.90
CA LYS A 20 -135.28 51.43 28.42
C LYS A 20 -136.63 50.97 28.97
N MET A 21 -137.13 51.66 29.99
CA MET A 21 -138.50 51.49 30.49
C MET A 21 -139.50 51.82 29.36
N PRO A 22 -140.53 50.99 29.12
CA PRO A 22 -141.61 51.32 28.18
C PRO A 22 -142.33 52.62 28.58
N GLU A 23 -142.79 53.39 27.58
CA GLU A 23 -143.48 54.68 27.77
C GLU A 23 -144.84 54.51 28.47
N ARG A 24 -145.19 55.49 29.31
CA ARG A 24 -146.40 55.51 30.16
C ARG A 24 -147.65 55.87 29.36
N GLU A 25 -148.63 54.97 29.26
CA GLU A 25 -150.04 55.31 29.00
C GLU A 25 -150.85 54.88 30.22
N ASP A 26 -151.31 55.84 31.03
CA ASP A 26 -151.72 55.56 32.41
C ASP A 26 -152.86 56.50 32.86
N ASP A 27 -153.91 56.60 32.03
CA ASP A 27 -155.21 57.17 32.40
C ASP A 27 -156.22 56.03 32.59
N HIS A 28 -156.70 55.88 33.84
CA HIS A 28 -157.76 54.96 34.30
C HIS A 28 -157.36 53.58 34.86
N LEU A 29 -156.37 53.51 35.76
CA LEU A 29 -156.14 52.31 36.58
C LEU A 29 -156.07 52.63 38.10
N THR A 30 -156.65 51.74 38.92
CA THR A 30 -156.77 51.86 40.38
C THR A 30 -155.43 51.56 41.09
N PRO A 31 -155.21 52.05 42.34
CA PRO A 31 -153.93 51.88 43.06
C PRO A 31 -153.43 50.44 43.21
N ALA A 32 -154.32 49.44 43.15
CA ALA A 32 -153.98 48.03 43.24
C ALA A 32 -153.36 47.46 41.94
N THR A 33 -153.75 47.96 40.76
CA THR A 33 -153.23 47.51 39.46
C THR A 33 -151.84 48.09 39.15
N ARG A 34 -151.58 49.36 39.51
CA ARG A 34 -150.23 49.96 39.42
C ARG A 34 -149.16 49.21 40.21
N LEU A 35 -149.54 48.63 41.35
CA LEU A 35 -148.62 47.89 42.21
C LEU A 35 -148.31 46.49 41.63
N LEU A 36 -149.26 45.91 40.89
CA LEU A 36 -149.08 44.66 40.14
C LEU A 36 -148.21 44.88 38.90
N GLU A 37 -148.41 45.97 38.15
CA GLU A 37 -147.53 46.33 37.03
C GLU A 37 -146.11 46.65 37.48
N LYS A 38 -145.93 47.43 38.57
CA LYS A 38 -144.60 47.66 39.13
C LYS A 38 -143.92 46.38 39.62
N ARG A 39 -144.69 45.41 40.13
CA ARG A 39 -144.16 44.07 40.45
C ARG A 39 -143.76 43.28 39.21
N ARG A 40 -144.56 43.37 38.14
CA ARG A 40 -144.27 42.72 36.86
C ARG A 40 -143.03 43.32 36.19
N GLU A 41 -142.92 44.64 36.13
CA GLU A 41 -141.72 45.33 35.62
C GLU A 41 -140.48 45.00 36.45
N MET A 42 -140.61 44.96 37.79
CA MET A 42 -139.51 44.57 38.67
C MET A 42 -139.09 43.11 38.42
N GLN A 43 -140.05 42.20 38.21
CA GLN A 43 -139.77 40.82 37.83
C GLN A 43 -139.12 40.72 36.45
N GLU A 44 -139.58 41.49 35.45
CA GLU A 44 -138.99 41.50 34.10
C GLU A 44 -137.55 42.05 34.09
N VAL A 45 -137.29 43.11 34.87
CA VAL A 45 -135.93 43.65 35.07
C VAL A 45 -135.05 42.67 35.86
N GLU A 46 -135.58 42.02 36.90
CA GLU A 46 -134.87 40.97 37.63
C GLU A 46 -134.55 39.76 36.73
N GLN A 47 -135.48 39.38 35.84
CA GLN A 47 -135.27 38.30 34.86
C GLN A 47 -134.22 38.69 33.81
N ALA A 48 -134.27 39.91 33.28
CA ALA A 48 -133.27 40.42 32.34
C ALA A 48 -131.88 40.55 32.97
N LEU A 49 -131.82 41.01 34.23
CA LEU A 49 -130.58 41.07 35.00
C LEU A 49 -130.04 39.68 35.32
N ALA A 50 -130.91 38.70 35.62
CA ALA A 50 -130.52 37.32 35.82
C ALA A 50 -129.96 36.71 34.52
N ALA A 51 -130.62 36.93 33.38
CA ALA A 51 -130.15 36.48 32.07
C ALA A 51 -128.79 37.12 31.69
N GLN A 52 -128.60 38.42 31.95
CA GLN A 52 -127.32 39.09 31.69
C GLN A 52 -126.19 38.58 32.61
N LYS A 53 -126.51 38.30 33.89
CA LYS A 53 -125.57 37.67 34.83
C LYS A 53 -125.18 36.26 34.36
N GLU A 54 -126.13 35.48 33.88
CA GLU A 54 -125.89 34.15 33.32
C GLU A 54 -125.06 34.21 32.03
N GLU A 55 -125.35 35.16 31.12
CA GLU A 55 -124.57 35.37 29.90
C GLU A 55 -123.12 35.83 30.21
N PHE A 56 -122.95 36.72 31.19
CA PHE A 56 -121.64 37.15 31.65
C PHE A 56 -120.87 36.00 32.31
N GLN A 57 -121.55 35.18 33.12
CA GLN A 57 -120.98 34.00 33.76
C GLN A 57 -120.52 32.98 32.71
N MET A 58 -121.35 32.66 31.72
CA MET A 58 -120.98 31.77 30.61
C MET A 58 -119.77 32.30 29.80
N LYS A 59 -119.73 33.61 29.52
CA LYS A 59 -118.58 34.23 28.83
C LYS A 59 -117.32 34.20 29.70
N MET A 60 -117.46 34.40 31.00
CA MET A 60 -116.33 34.32 31.92
C MET A 60 -115.78 32.91 32.03
N GLU A 61 -116.65 31.90 32.11
CA GLU A 61 -116.27 30.49 32.11
C GLU A 61 -115.59 30.09 30.79
N SER A 62 -116.10 30.53 29.65
CA SER A 62 -115.48 30.31 28.33
C SER A 62 -114.08 30.94 28.23
N LEU A 63 -113.93 32.19 28.69
CA LEU A 63 -112.63 32.86 28.72
C LEU A 63 -111.66 32.22 29.71
N GLN A 64 -112.16 31.72 30.85
CA GLN A 64 -111.36 30.99 31.83
C GLN A 64 -110.85 29.68 31.24
N GLN A 65 -111.73 28.88 30.63
CA GLN A 65 -111.35 27.65 29.92
C GLN A 65 -110.33 27.94 28.81
N ARG A 66 -110.52 29.03 28.06
CA ARG A 66 -109.57 29.41 27.00
C ARG A 66 -108.21 29.81 27.54
N ARG A 67 -108.15 30.51 28.68
CA ARG A 67 -106.88 30.82 29.37
C ARG A 67 -106.18 29.56 29.85
N GLU A 68 -106.90 28.67 30.51
CA GLU A 68 -106.37 27.39 31.00
C GLU A 68 -105.85 26.51 29.84
N GLU A 69 -106.57 26.46 28.72
CA GLU A 69 -106.13 25.74 27.52
C GLU A 69 -104.85 26.34 26.93
N LEU A 70 -104.74 27.67 26.91
CA LEU A 70 -103.58 28.39 26.37
C LEU A 70 -102.35 28.20 27.26
N GLU A 71 -102.53 28.27 28.58
CA GLU A 71 -101.48 28.00 29.57
C GLU A 71 -101.00 26.53 29.49
N ARG A 72 -101.92 25.58 29.30
CA ARG A 72 -101.57 24.17 29.08
C ARG A 72 -100.74 23.98 27.80
N LYS A 73 -101.14 24.64 26.70
CA LYS A 73 -100.40 24.61 25.43
C LYS A 73 -99.02 25.26 25.56
N GLU A 74 -98.92 26.37 26.30
CA GLU A 74 -97.66 27.04 26.58
C GLU A 74 -96.72 26.14 27.40
N CYS A 75 -97.22 25.47 28.44
CA CYS A 75 -96.45 24.50 29.23
C CYS A 75 -95.95 23.33 28.37
N GLN A 76 -96.81 22.77 27.51
CA GLN A 76 -96.42 21.70 26.59
C GLN A 76 -95.35 22.15 25.58
N LEU A 77 -95.43 23.39 25.09
CA LEU A 77 -94.43 23.93 24.17
C LEU A 77 -93.09 24.17 24.87
N LYS A 78 -93.10 24.67 26.11
CA LYS A 78 -91.89 24.81 26.94
C LYS A 78 -91.24 23.45 27.20
N GLU A 79 -92.02 22.43 27.54
CA GLU A 79 -91.50 21.07 27.72
C GLU A 79 -90.94 20.48 26.43
N SER A 80 -91.60 20.69 25.29
CA SER A 80 -91.12 20.17 24.00
C SER A 80 -89.83 20.87 23.58
N LEU A 81 -89.71 22.18 23.80
CA LEU A 81 -88.47 22.93 23.57
C LEU A 81 -87.31 22.39 24.42
N LEU A 82 -87.53 22.11 25.70
CA LEU A 82 -86.51 21.50 26.57
C LEU A 82 -86.11 20.10 26.08
N LYS A 83 -87.06 19.28 25.63
CA LYS A 83 -86.77 17.96 25.05
C LYS A 83 -85.99 18.08 23.74
N PHE A 84 -86.32 19.04 22.88
CA PHE A 84 -85.59 19.29 21.63
C PHE A 84 -84.18 19.81 21.88
N ASP A 85 -83.98 20.75 22.80
CA ASP A 85 -82.65 21.22 23.19
C ASP A 85 -81.80 20.07 23.75
N HIS A 86 -82.39 19.22 24.60
CA HIS A 86 -81.73 18.03 25.10
C HIS A 86 -81.36 17.06 23.96
N PHE A 87 -82.28 16.79 23.04
CA PHE A 87 -82.03 15.94 21.87
C PHE A 87 -80.92 16.49 20.96
N LEU A 88 -80.90 17.80 20.70
CA LEU A 88 -79.86 18.45 19.91
C LEU A 88 -78.49 18.30 20.58
N LYS A 89 -78.40 18.58 21.89
CA LYS A 89 -77.16 18.40 22.67
C LYS A 89 -76.66 16.96 22.64
N GLU A 90 -77.55 15.98 22.80
CA GLU A 90 -77.18 14.56 22.69
C GLU A 90 -76.72 14.18 21.28
N ASN A 91 -77.40 14.67 20.24
CA ASN A 91 -77.05 14.39 18.86
C ASN A 91 -75.67 14.98 18.51
N ASP A 92 -75.43 16.24 18.90
CA ASP A 92 -74.14 16.90 18.73
C ASP A 92 -73.03 16.15 19.50
N SER A 93 -73.31 15.68 20.71
CA SER A 93 -72.39 14.82 21.46
C SER A 93 -72.10 13.48 20.76
N LYS A 94 -73.11 12.84 20.15
CA LYS A 94 -72.94 11.61 19.37
C LYS A 94 -72.13 11.87 18.09
N LYS A 95 -72.42 12.96 17.39
CA LYS A 95 -71.70 13.40 16.18
C LYS A 95 -70.23 13.71 16.50
N ALA A 96 -69.97 14.47 17.57
CA ALA A 96 -68.62 14.79 18.02
C ALA A 96 -67.82 13.53 18.37
N ARG A 97 -68.42 12.58 19.10
CA ARG A 97 -67.78 11.29 19.41
C ARG A 97 -67.49 10.46 18.15
N ALA A 98 -68.43 10.39 17.21
CA ALA A 98 -68.26 9.66 15.97
C ALA A 98 -67.14 10.28 15.10
N LEU A 99 -67.09 11.61 15.00
CA LEU A 99 -66.03 12.33 14.29
C LEU A 99 -64.66 12.11 14.93
N LYS A 100 -64.56 12.24 16.26
CA LYS A 100 -63.30 11.98 16.99
C LYS A 100 -62.81 10.56 16.78
N LYS A 101 -63.70 9.56 16.89
CA LYS A 101 -63.34 8.16 16.65
C LYS A 101 -62.89 7.91 15.20
N ALA A 102 -63.53 8.56 14.23
CA ALA A 102 -63.12 8.45 12.82
C ALA A 102 -61.75 9.10 12.56
N GLU A 103 -61.42 10.19 13.26
CA GLU A 103 -60.10 10.82 13.19
C GLU A 103 -59.02 9.95 13.84
N GLU A 104 -59.26 9.43 15.04
CA GLU A 104 -58.36 8.49 15.73
C GLU A 104 -58.08 7.24 14.85
N GLU A 105 -59.11 6.69 14.20
CA GLU A 105 -58.96 5.53 13.31
C GLU A 105 -58.14 5.88 12.06
N ARG A 106 -58.33 7.08 11.48
CA ARG A 106 -57.53 7.54 10.33
C ARG A 106 -56.07 7.72 10.71
N ASP A 107 -55.78 8.26 11.88
CA ASP A 107 -54.40 8.45 12.34
C ASP A 107 -53.74 7.14 12.72
N SER A 108 -54.48 6.22 13.35
CA SER A 108 -54.04 4.84 13.59
C SER A 108 -53.69 4.13 12.28
N LYS A 109 -54.54 4.25 11.25
CA LYS A 109 -54.27 3.71 9.92
C LYS A 109 -52.99 4.31 9.31
N LYS A 110 -52.83 5.64 9.31
CA LYS A 110 -51.61 6.29 8.79
C LYS A 110 -50.35 5.80 9.49
N GLN A 111 -50.41 5.58 10.80
CA GLN A 111 -49.27 5.08 11.55
C GLN A 111 -48.93 3.64 11.17
N LYS A 112 -49.95 2.79 10.99
CA LYS A 112 -49.77 1.41 10.52
C LYS A 112 -49.27 1.33 9.07
N ASP A 113 -49.75 2.19 8.18
CA ASP A 113 -49.25 2.25 6.80
C ASP A 113 -47.75 2.60 6.77
N LYS A 114 -47.30 3.57 7.59
CA LYS A 114 -45.86 3.88 7.75
C LYS A 114 -45.06 2.70 8.30
N GLU A 115 -45.61 1.95 9.25
CA GLU A 115 -44.96 0.76 9.82
C GLU A 115 -44.82 -0.35 8.76
N ILE A 116 -45.87 -0.58 7.96
CA ILE A 116 -45.88 -1.52 6.83
C ILE A 116 -44.80 -1.15 5.82
N ASP A 117 -44.67 0.12 5.46
CA ASP A 117 -43.67 0.56 4.49
C ASP A 117 -42.24 0.37 5.00
N LYS A 118 -41.98 0.66 6.28
CA LYS A 118 -40.69 0.37 6.93
C LYS A 118 -40.37 -1.12 6.91
N LEU A 119 -41.30 -1.96 7.33
CA LEU A 119 -41.09 -3.42 7.35
C LEU A 119 -40.91 -4.00 5.94
N LYS A 120 -41.57 -3.44 4.92
CA LYS A 120 -41.35 -3.83 3.51
C LYS A 120 -39.94 -3.50 3.04
N GLN A 121 -39.41 -2.33 3.40
CA GLN A 121 -38.04 -1.94 3.07
C GLN A 121 -37.03 -2.86 3.74
N GLU A 122 -37.18 -3.11 5.05
CA GLU A 122 -36.31 -4.03 5.80
C GLU A 122 -36.33 -5.45 5.22
N ARG A 123 -37.52 -5.97 4.89
CA ARG A 123 -37.66 -7.27 4.22
C ARG A 123 -36.91 -7.28 2.88
N ALA A 124 -37.00 -6.21 2.09
CA ALA A 124 -36.31 -6.14 0.80
C ALA A 124 -34.78 -6.15 0.96
N GLU A 125 -34.25 -5.46 1.98
CA GLU A 125 -32.82 -5.47 2.29
C GLU A 125 -32.34 -6.85 2.76
N LEU A 126 -33.10 -7.49 3.65
CA LEU A 126 -32.81 -8.84 4.12
C LEU A 126 -32.84 -9.86 2.98
N VAL A 127 -33.79 -9.77 2.07
CA VAL A 127 -33.85 -10.62 0.87
C VAL A 127 -32.61 -10.42 0.00
N LYS A 128 -32.21 -9.18 -0.27
CA LYS A 128 -30.96 -8.89 -1.01
C LYS A 128 -29.73 -9.47 -0.31
N SER A 129 -29.65 -9.35 1.01
CA SER A 129 -28.53 -9.92 1.79
C SER A 129 -28.50 -11.44 1.69
N LYS A 130 -29.67 -12.09 1.83
CA LYS A 130 -29.83 -13.53 1.66
C LYS A 130 -29.40 -13.99 0.27
N GLU A 131 -29.85 -13.31 -0.78
CA GLU A 131 -29.47 -13.64 -2.17
C GLU A 131 -27.96 -13.53 -2.39
N LYS A 132 -27.32 -12.46 -1.87
CA LYS A 132 -25.86 -12.30 -1.93
C LYS A 132 -25.12 -13.43 -1.21
N LEU A 133 -25.58 -13.81 -0.02
CA LEU A 133 -24.98 -14.91 0.75
C LEU A 133 -25.18 -16.25 0.05
N GLN A 134 -26.35 -16.48 -0.54
CA GLN A 134 -26.66 -17.70 -1.25
C GLN A 134 -25.84 -17.84 -2.54
N ALA A 135 -25.64 -16.74 -3.28
CA ALA A 135 -24.73 -16.72 -4.43
C ALA A 135 -23.28 -17.05 -4.03
N LYS A 136 -22.81 -16.49 -2.90
CA LYS A 136 -21.49 -16.85 -2.35
C LYS A 136 -21.43 -18.33 -1.97
N LEU A 137 -22.44 -18.85 -1.28
CA LEU A 137 -22.52 -20.24 -0.87
C LEU A 137 -22.42 -21.19 -2.08
N GLU A 138 -23.21 -20.96 -3.12
CA GLU A 138 -23.17 -21.81 -4.33
C GLU A 138 -21.82 -21.72 -5.04
N LYS A 139 -21.17 -20.55 -5.06
CA LYS A 139 -19.79 -20.41 -5.56
C LYS A 139 -18.79 -21.24 -4.75
N TYR A 140 -18.93 -21.27 -3.42
CA TYR A 140 -17.98 -21.97 -2.55
C TYR A 140 -18.26 -23.48 -2.38
N LYS A 141 -19.48 -23.92 -2.66
CA LYS A 141 -19.92 -25.32 -2.54
C LYS A 141 -19.07 -26.29 -3.35
N ILE A 142 -18.55 -25.86 -4.50
CA ILE A 142 -17.66 -26.68 -5.33
C ILE A 142 -16.34 -26.97 -4.60
N TYR A 143 -15.74 -25.95 -3.96
CA TYR A 143 -14.51 -26.13 -3.19
C TYR A 143 -14.74 -26.98 -1.95
N HIS A 144 -15.86 -26.80 -1.26
CA HIS A 144 -16.22 -27.66 -0.13
C HIS A 144 -16.30 -29.14 -0.55
N LYS A 145 -17.05 -29.44 -1.63
CA LYS A 145 -17.11 -30.80 -2.20
C LYS A 145 -15.75 -31.35 -2.62
N TYR A 146 -14.88 -30.49 -3.14
CA TYR A 146 -13.52 -30.89 -3.46
C TYR A 146 -12.72 -31.24 -2.19
N MET A 147 -12.83 -30.43 -1.15
CA MET A 147 -12.17 -30.70 0.14
C MET A 147 -12.73 -31.95 0.83
N GLU A 148 -14.03 -32.23 0.71
CA GLU A 148 -14.62 -33.51 1.16
C GLU A 148 -13.97 -34.68 0.44
N LYS A 149 -13.88 -34.64 -0.90
CA LYS A 149 -13.21 -35.69 -1.68
C LYS A 149 -11.72 -35.83 -1.35
N ALA A 150 -11.03 -34.72 -1.10
CA ALA A 150 -9.62 -34.74 -0.71
C ALA A 150 -9.44 -35.40 0.66
N LEU A 151 -10.38 -35.17 1.58
CA LEU A 151 -10.41 -35.81 2.89
C LEU A 151 -10.75 -37.30 2.80
N GLU A 152 -11.71 -37.68 1.93
CA GLU A 152 -12.02 -39.10 1.65
C GLU A 152 -10.83 -39.85 1.03
N ALA A 153 -10.03 -39.17 0.20
CA ALA A 153 -8.87 -39.76 -0.46
C ALA A 153 -7.63 -39.84 0.45
N GLY A 154 -7.56 -39.01 1.50
CA GLY A 154 -6.40 -38.91 2.39
C GLY A 154 -6.71 -39.48 3.77
N GLU A 155 -6.17 -40.65 4.10
CA GLU A 155 -6.35 -41.29 5.42
C GLU A 155 -5.67 -40.53 6.57
N GLU A 156 -4.75 -39.60 6.27
CA GLU A 156 -3.96 -38.87 7.26
C GLU A 156 -4.70 -37.69 7.91
N PHE A 157 -5.79 -37.20 7.30
CA PHE A 157 -6.50 -36.00 7.75
C PHE A 157 -7.92 -36.32 8.20
N HIS A 158 -8.32 -35.78 9.35
CA HIS A 158 -9.64 -36.05 9.94
C HIS A 158 -10.59 -34.87 9.71
N GLU A 159 -10.06 -33.64 9.62
CA GLU A 159 -10.81 -32.44 9.30
C GLU A 159 -10.21 -31.68 8.10
N MET A 160 -11.05 -30.94 7.35
CA MET A 160 -10.57 -30.05 6.28
C MET A 160 -9.58 -29.00 6.80
N ARG A 161 -9.71 -28.61 8.08
CA ARG A 161 -8.78 -27.67 8.72
C ARG A 161 -7.37 -28.25 8.83
N ASP A 162 -7.23 -29.56 9.01
CA ASP A 162 -5.92 -30.20 9.11
C ASP A 162 -5.17 -30.11 7.78
N ILE A 163 -5.88 -30.31 6.66
CA ILE A 163 -5.35 -30.16 5.30
C ILE A 163 -4.88 -28.72 5.07
N ILE A 164 -5.69 -27.73 5.48
CA ILE A 164 -5.35 -26.31 5.35
C ILE A 164 -4.12 -25.97 6.21
N ALA A 165 -4.11 -26.37 7.48
CA ALA A 165 -2.99 -26.12 8.37
C ALA A 165 -1.69 -26.76 7.86
N ARG A 166 -1.78 -27.98 7.29
CA ARG A 166 -0.65 -28.64 6.66
C ARG A 166 -0.17 -27.90 5.43
N HIS A 167 -1.09 -27.45 4.57
CA HIS A 167 -0.76 -26.63 3.41
C HIS A 167 -0.07 -25.33 3.84
N ASP A 168 -0.60 -24.60 4.81
CA ASP A 168 -0.04 -23.33 5.29
C ASP A 168 1.36 -23.54 5.87
N THR A 169 1.56 -24.62 6.63
CA THR A 169 2.90 -24.99 7.13
C THR A 169 3.84 -25.30 5.97
N LEU A 170 3.38 -26.05 4.95
CA LEU A 170 4.20 -26.41 3.80
C LEU A 170 4.59 -25.17 2.98
N VAL A 171 3.65 -24.26 2.76
CA VAL A 171 3.91 -22.99 2.06
C VAL A 171 4.92 -22.16 2.84
N ALA A 172 4.73 -21.97 4.14
CA ALA A 172 5.68 -21.24 4.98
C ALA A 172 7.09 -21.88 4.92
N THR A 173 7.19 -23.20 5.06
CA THR A 173 8.49 -23.88 4.95
C THR A 173 9.11 -23.77 3.55
N HIS A 174 8.28 -23.73 2.50
CA HIS A 174 8.77 -23.56 1.13
C HIS A 174 9.33 -22.15 0.91
N GLU A 175 8.64 -21.13 1.42
CA GLU A 175 9.12 -19.75 1.40
C GLU A 175 10.45 -19.59 2.15
N ASP A 176 10.55 -20.16 3.36
CA ASP A 176 11.79 -20.17 4.15
C ASP A 176 12.95 -20.87 3.42
N LEU A 177 12.66 -22.00 2.76
CA LEU A 177 13.66 -22.74 1.99
C LEU A 177 14.13 -21.95 0.75
N LEU A 178 13.22 -21.28 0.06
CA LEU A 178 13.56 -20.42 -1.08
C LEU A 178 14.45 -19.25 -0.64
N GLU A 179 14.12 -18.59 0.48
CA GLU A 179 14.94 -17.50 1.02
C GLU A 179 16.33 -18.00 1.44
N ARG A 180 16.41 -19.19 2.03
CA ARG A 180 17.68 -19.79 2.40
C ARG A 180 18.52 -20.14 1.17
N GLU A 181 17.89 -20.67 0.13
CA GLU A 181 18.57 -21.03 -1.11
C GLU A 181 19.12 -19.80 -1.83
N THR A 182 18.35 -18.70 -1.91
CA THR A 182 18.84 -17.45 -2.51
C THR A 182 20.04 -16.91 -1.75
N LYS A 183 19.99 -16.87 -0.41
CA LYS A 183 21.13 -16.47 0.44
C LYS A 183 22.35 -17.37 0.23
N ASN A 184 22.16 -18.68 0.17
CA ASN A 184 23.25 -19.62 -0.09
C ASN A 184 23.88 -19.37 -1.47
N GLN A 185 23.05 -19.13 -2.48
CA GLN A 185 23.52 -18.85 -3.84
C GLN A 185 24.33 -17.56 -3.90
N GLU A 186 23.91 -16.50 -3.20
CA GLU A 186 24.67 -15.26 -3.07
C GLU A 186 26.03 -15.48 -2.38
N ILE A 187 26.07 -16.30 -1.32
CA ILE A 187 27.32 -16.66 -0.64
C ILE A 187 28.26 -17.43 -1.57
N ILE A 188 27.74 -18.42 -2.29
CA ILE A 188 28.53 -19.22 -3.26
C ILE A 188 29.08 -18.33 -4.36
N GLU A 189 28.26 -17.43 -4.91
CA GLU A 189 28.68 -16.52 -5.97
C GLU A 189 29.77 -15.57 -5.47
N LYS A 190 29.62 -15.02 -4.25
CA LYS A 190 30.66 -14.19 -3.63
C LYS A 190 31.97 -14.96 -3.41
N GLN A 191 31.90 -16.22 -2.95
CA GLN A 191 33.07 -17.06 -2.79
C GLN A 191 33.75 -17.38 -4.11
N ARG A 192 32.98 -17.66 -5.17
CA ARG A 192 33.49 -17.86 -6.53
C ARG A 192 34.22 -16.62 -7.05
N GLN A 193 33.63 -15.43 -6.87
CA GLN A 193 34.26 -14.17 -7.26
C GLN A 193 35.57 -13.93 -6.50
N ASN A 194 35.61 -14.21 -5.20
CA ASN A 194 36.84 -14.09 -4.41
C ASN A 194 37.92 -15.08 -4.88
N LEU A 195 37.53 -16.31 -5.20
CA LEU A 195 38.46 -17.32 -5.72
C LEU A 195 39.04 -16.90 -7.08
N LEU A 196 38.20 -16.38 -7.99
CA LEU A 196 38.67 -15.88 -9.29
C LEU A 196 39.68 -14.75 -9.12
N LYS A 197 39.40 -13.77 -8.25
CA LYS A 197 40.35 -12.70 -7.93
C LYS A 197 41.67 -13.23 -7.38
N TYR A 198 41.60 -14.19 -6.46
CA TYR A 198 42.80 -14.80 -5.89
C TYR A 198 43.63 -15.53 -6.95
N ILE A 199 42.98 -16.26 -7.87
CA ILE A 199 43.68 -16.93 -8.98
C ILE A 199 44.35 -15.90 -9.88
N GLU A 200 43.64 -14.83 -10.29
CA GLU A 200 44.21 -13.76 -11.11
C GLU A 200 45.41 -13.08 -10.42
N GLU A 201 45.32 -12.82 -9.12
CA GLU A 201 46.43 -12.28 -8.32
C GLU A 201 47.64 -13.23 -8.33
N LYS A 202 47.42 -14.53 -8.14
CA LYS A 202 48.51 -15.54 -8.16
C LYS A 202 49.10 -15.76 -9.54
N ASP A 203 48.29 -15.74 -10.59
CA ASP A 203 48.80 -15.81 -11.97
C ASP A 203 49.68 -14.60 -12.29
N ASN A 204 49.29 -13.41 -11.84
CA ASN A 204 50.11 -12.20 -11.96
C ASN A 204 51.42 -12.30 -11.18
N GLU A 205 51.41 -12.84 -9.96
CA GLU A 205 52.64 -13.12 -9.19
C GLU A 205 53.56 -14.10 -9.93
N ILE A 206 53.02 -15.20 -10.48
CA ILE A 206 53.79 -16.17 -11.27
C ILE A 206 54.42 -15.51 -12.49
N LEU A 207 53.68 -14.67 -13.21
CA LEU A 207 54.22 -13.91 -14.35
C LEU A 207 55.36 -12.99 -13.92
N SER A 208 55.23 -12.30 -12.78
CA SER A 208 56.30 -11.47 -12.21
C SER A 208 57.56 -12.30 -11.92
N PHE A 209 57.42 -13.43 -11.23
CA PHE A 209 58.57 -14.31 -10.94
C PHE A 209 59.20 -14.91 -12.19
N ASN A 210 58.42 -15.28 -13.20
CA ASN A 210 58.95 -15.78 -14.47
C ASN A 210 59.74 -14.70 -15.22
N ASN A 211 59.31 -13.44 -15.17
CA ASN A 211 60.05 -12.32 -15.73
C ASN A 211 61.38 -12.10 -14.98
N GLU A 212 61.35 -12.14 -13.65
CA GLU A 212 62.57 -12.04 -12.82
C GLU A 212 63.54 -13.19 -13.11
N LEU A 213 63.04 -14.43 -13.17
CA LEU A 213 63.83 -15.61 -13.49
C LEU A 213 64.49 -15.49 -14.86
N SER A 214 63.76 -15.05 -15.88
CA SER A 214 64.30 -14.83 -17.23
C SER A 214 65.40 -13.77 -17.23
N GLY A 215 65.23 -12.69 -16.45
CA GLY A 215 66.26 -11.66 -16.28
C GLY A 215 67.52 -12.18 -15.59
N LEU A 216 67.37 -12.99 -14.53
CA LEU A 216 68.48 -13.63 -13.84
C LEU A 216 69.21 -14.64 -14.73
N GLN A 217 68.49 -15.42 -15.52
CA GLN A 217 69.07 -16.39 -16.44
C GLN A 217 69.88 -15.70 -17.54
N THR A 218 69.36 -14.61 -18.12
CA THR A 218 70.10 -13.79 -19.09
C THR A 218 71.40 -13.25 -18.50
N ARG A 219 71.37 -12.80 -17.23
CA ARG A 219 72.57 -12.33 -16.51
C ARG A 219 73.57 -13.45 -16.28
N LEU A 220 73.09 -14.65 -15.93
CA LEU A 220 73.94 -15.83 -15.74
C LEU A 220 74.64 -16.23 -17.05
N ASP A 221 73.88 -16.34 -18.14
CA ASP A 221 74.42 -16.71 -19.46
C ASP A 221 75.46 -15.68 -19.94
N THR A 222 75.21 -14.39 -19.69
CA THR A 222 76.16 -13.31 -19.99
C THR A 222 77.45 -13.48 -19.19
N ALA A 223 77.36 -13.68 -17.88
CA ALA A 223 78.52 -13.87 -17.02
C ALA A 223 79.30 -15.15 -17.37
N GLN A 224 78.62 -16.24 -17.72
CA GLN A 224 79.25 -17.47 -18.18
C GLN A 224 79.97 -17.27 -19.51
N SER A 225 79.36 -16.56 -20.47
CA SER A 225 80.00 -16.22 -21.74
C SER A 225 81.28 -15.40 -21.53
N GLU A 226 81.24 -14.42 -20.63
CA GLU A 226 82.42 -13.63 -20.26
C GLU A 226 83.50 -14.47 -19.59
N ALA A 227 83.12 -15.34 -18.64
CA ALA A 227 84.07 -16.24 -17.98
C ALA A 227 84.81 -17.14 -18.98
N VAL A 228 84.07 -17.76 -19.92
CA VAL A 228 84.66 -18.60 -20.98
C VAL A 228 85.58 -17.79 -21.89
N LYS A 229 85.23 -16.54 -22.25
CA LYS A 229 86.11 -15.66 -23.04
C LYS A 229 87.43 -15.42 -22.32
N TRP A 230 87.38 -15.07 -21.04
CA TRP A 230 88.58 -14.81 -20.24
C TRP A 230 89.40 -16.07 -19.98
N GLU A 231 88.77 -17.22 -19.79
CA GLU A 231 89.46 -18.51 -19.65
C GLU A 231 90.22 -18.90 -20.93
N ASN A 232 89.61 -18.69 -22.10
CA ASN A 232 90.28 -18.89 -23.39
C ASN A 232 91.48 -17.96 -23.57
N GLU A 233 91.31 -16.68 -23.23
CA GLU A 233 92.39 -15.69 -23.29
C GLU A 233 93.54 -16.05 -22.35
N TRP A 234 93.22 -16.42 -21.11
CA TRP A 234 94.18 -16.91 -20.13
C TRP A 234 94.93 -18.15 -20.62
N THR A 235 94.21 -19.12 -21.20
CA THR A 235 94.81 -20.34 -21.75
C THR A 235 95.76 -20.03 -22.90
N ARG A 236 95.39 -19.08 -23.77
CA ARG A 236 96.26 -18.60 -24.85
C ARG A 236 97.55 -17.99 -24.30
N ILE A 237 97.45 -17.07 -23.34
CA ILE A 237 98.61 -16.44 -22.69
C ILE A 237 99.50 -17.51 -22.06
N LYS A 238 98.91 -18.48 -21.34
CA LYS A 238 99.63 -19.57 -20.70
C LYS A 238 100.38 -20.44 -21.72
N ASN A 239 99.72 -20.83 -22.81
CA ASN A 239 100.34 -21.64 -23.87
C ASN A 239 101.48 -20.87 -24.56
N THR A 240 101.27 -19.60 -24.91
CA THR A 240 102.32 -18.76 -25.49
C THR A 240 103.50 -18.59 -24.53
N SER A 241 103.24 -18.41 -23.24
CA SER A 241 104.30 -18.34 -22.22
C SER A 241 105.08 -19.65 -22.12
N ALA A 242 104.40 -20.80 -22.15
CA ALA A 242 105.04 -22.11 -22.16
C ALA A 242 105.89 -22.35 -23.42
N GLU A 243 105.39 -21.98 -24.60
CA GLU A 243 106.13 -22.02 -25.86
C GLU A 243 107.39 -21.14 -25.81
N LYS A 244 107.26 -19.90 -25.32
CA LYS A 244 108.40 -18.98 -25.16
C LYS A 244 109.41 -19.47 -24.14
N THR A 245 108.96 -20.10 -23.06
CA THR A 245 109.83 -20.72 -22.07
C THR A 245 110.61 -21.90 -22.68
N LEU A 246 109.96 -22.74 -23.49
CA LEU A 246 110.60 -23.85 -24.19
C LEU A 246 111.60 -23.37 -25.25
N GLU A 247 111.22 -22.37 -26.05
CA GLU A 247 112.08 -21.73 -27.06
C GLU A 247 113.34 -21.15 -26.40
N LEU A 248 113.18 -20.42 -25.30
CA LEU A 248 114.29 -19.91 -24.49
C LEU A 248 115.17 -21.07 -23.98
N GLY A 249 114.58 -22.15 -23.46
CA GLY A 249 115.31 -23.34 -23.03
C GLY A 249 116.15 -23.96 -24.17
N ARG A 250 115.60 -24.06 -25.39
CA ARG A 250 116.33 -24.56 -26.57
C ARG A 250 117.49 -23.65 -26.96
N ILE A 251 117.28 -22.33 -26.96
CA ILE A 251 118.34 -21.35 -27.24
C ILE A 251 119.46 -21.49 -26.21
N LYS A 252 119.13 -21.59 -24.92
CA LYS A 252 120.11 -21.80 -23.84
C LYS A 252 120.91 -23.08 -24.04
N MET A 253 120.27 -24.20 -24.38
CA MET A 253 120.96 -25.46 -24.66
C MET A 253 121.88 -25.37 -25.88
N ALA A 254 121.42 -24.76 -26.98
CA ALA A 254 122.23 -24.61 -28.18
C ALA A 254 123.45 -23.72 -27.94
N ALA A 255 123.26 -22.60 -27.25
CA ALA A 255 124.33 -21.71 -26.81
C ALA A 255 125.34 -22.46 -25.93
N HIS A 256 124.87 -23.20 -24.92
CA HIS A 256 125.74 -23.98 -24.04
C HIS A 256 126.53 -25.06 -24.82
N ASN A 257 125.88 -25.77 -25.75
CA ASN A 257 126.53 -26.79 -26.58
C ASN A 257 127.63 -26.19 -27.48
N LEU A 258 127.38 -25.03 -28.11
CA LEU A 258 128.37 -24.33 -28.91
C LEU A 258 129.53 -23.81 -28.05
N TYR A 259 129.23 -23.30 -26.86
CA TYR A 259 130.22 -22.84 -25.90
C TYR A 259 131.15 -23.97 -25.47
N GLN A 260 130.58 -25.13 -25.13
CA GLN A 260 131.36 -26.33 -24.83
C GLN A 260 132.26 -26.73 -26.00
N LEU A 261 131.78 -26.63 -27.24
CA LEU A 261 132.58 -26.93 -28.43
C LEU A 261 133.76 -25.96 -28.58
N VAL A 262 133.53 -24.65 -28.41
CA VAL A 262 134.58 -23.62 -28.42
C VAL A 262 135.62 -23.89 -27.34
N LYS A 263 135.18 -24.14 -26.11
CA LYS A 263 136.08 -24.46 -24.98
C LYS A 263 136.88 -25.74 -25.22
N ARG A 264 136.27 -26.76 -25.83
CA ARG A 264 136.95 -27.99 -26.24
C ARG A 264 138.03 -27.74 -27.27
N HIS A 265 137.80 -26.86 -28.26
CA HIS A 265 138.84 -26.44 -29.22
C HIS A 265 139.97 -25.66 -28.55
N GLN A 266 139.66 -24.83 -27.56
CA GLN A 266 140.64 -24.09 -26.77
C GLN A 266 141.33 -24.96 -25.68
N LYS A 267 140.94 -26.23 -25.51
CA LYS A 267 141.37 -27.13 -24.42
C LYS A 267 141.16 -26.55 -23.01
N GLN A 268 140.08 -25.79 -22.81
CA GLN A 268 139.67 -25.21 -21.52
C GLN A 268 138.44 -25.93 -20.95
N SER A 269 138.22 -25.84 -19.63
CA SER A 269 136.98 -26.29 -19.00
C SER A 269 135.81 -25.35 -19.34
N ALA A 270 134.60 -25.91 -19.38
CA ALA A 270 133.38 -25.18 -19.68
C ALA A 270 132.58 -24.99 -18.39
N ASP A 271 132.94 -23.98 -17.59
CA ASP A 271 132.40 -23.78 -16.23
C ASP A 271 131.42 -22.59 -16.13
N GLU A 272 131.18 -21.86 -17.22
CA GLU A 272 130.25 -20.71 -17.23
C GLU A 272 128.80 -21.17 -17.35
N GLU A 273 127.90 -20.71 -16.47
CA GLU A 273 126.48 -21.09 -16.46
C GLU A 273 125.58 -20.03 -17.11
N GLU A 274 126.00 -18.77 -17.15
CA GLU A 274 125.19 -17.70 -17.73
C GLU A 274 125.20 -17.74 -19.26
N THR A 275 124.02 -17.91 -19.88
CA THR A 275 123.90 -18.06 -21.34
C THR A 275 124.40 -16.83 -22.11
N SER A 276 124.17 -15.63 -21.59
CA SER A 276 124.63 -14.38 -22.19
C SER A 276 126.16 -14.39 -22.34
N GLU A 277 126.85 -14.84 -21.29
CA GLU A 277 128.30 -14.86 -21.24
C GLU A 277 128.90 -16.01 -22.06
N GLN A 278 128.22 -17.16 -22.10
CA GLN A 278 128.53 -18.24 -23.05
C GLN A 278 128.51 -17.75 -24.51
N LEU A 279 127.48 -16.99 -24.90
CA LEU A 279 127.35 -16.43 -26.25
C LEU A 279 128.45 -15.40 -26.56
N ASN A 280 128.78 -14.51 -25.61
CA ASN A 280 129.88 -13.55 -25.76
C ASN A 280 131.21 -14.26 -26.04
N GLN A 281 131.51 -15.32 -25.30
CA GLN A 281 132.76 -16.08 -25.49
C GLN A 281 132.78 -16.85 -26.82
N ILE A 282 131.63 -17.38 -27.27
CA ILE A 282 131.51 -17.97 -28.62
C ILE A 282 131.78 -16.91 -29.69
N GLN A 283 131.21 -15.71 -29.54
CA GLN A 283 131.38 -14.60 -30.48
C GLN A 283 132.86 -14.20 -30.59
N MET A 284 133.53 -13.95 -29.46
CA MET A 284 134.95 -13.60 -29.45
C MET A 284 135.80 -14.65 -30.17
N PHE A 285 135.53 -15.94 -29.92
CA PHE A 285 136.27 -17.01 -30.59
C PHE A 285 136.01 -17.07 -32.11
N LEU A 286 134.77 -16.82 -32.55
CA LEU A 286 134.45 -16.77 -33.98
C LEU A 286 135.08 -15.56 -34.67
N GLU A 287 135.14 -14.41 -34.00
CA GLU A 287 135.83 -13.21 -34.47
C GLU A 287 137.33 -13.47 -34.62
N ASP A 288 137.97 -14.06 -33.61
CA ASP A 288 139.38 -14.48 -33.66
C ASP A 288 139.63 -15.43 -34.84
N LEU A 289 138.79 -16.45 -35.03
CA LEU A 289 138.90 -17.37 -36.18
C LEU A 289 138.70 -16.66 -37.52
N SER A 290 137.77 -15.70 -37.61
CA SER A 290 137.53 -14.93 -38.82
C SER A 290 138.74 -14.08 -39.19
N ASP A 291 139.37 -13.46 -38.19
CA ASP A 291 140.57 -12.65 -38.37
C ASP A 291 141.77 -13.52 -38.76
N ILE A 292 141.95 -14.69 -38.15
CA ILE A 292 142.97 -15.69 -38.57
C ILE A 292 142.75 -16.11 -40.04
N VAL A 293 141.51 -16.39 -40.46
CA VAL A 293 141.21 -16.77 -41.85
C VAL A 293 141.45 -15.60 -42.82
N ARG A 294 141.17 -14.35 -42.42
CA ARG A 294 141.50 -13.16 -43.21
C ARG A 294 143.00 -12.98 -43.37
N GLU A 295 143.78 -13.23 -42.31
CA GLU A 295 145.25 -13.19 -42.36
C GLU A 295 145.83 -14.31 -43.24
N LEU A 296 145.26 -15.52 -43.20
CA LEU A 296 145.61 -16.63 -44.09
C LEU A 296 145.33 -16.31 -45.56
N LYS A 297 144.18 -15.70 -45.88
CA LYS A 297 143.89 -15.24 -47.25
C LYS A 297 144.83 -14.12 -47.72
N ARG A 298 145.29 -13.26 -46.80
CA ARG A 298 146.31 -12.22 -47.09
C ARG A 298 147.70 -12.82 -47.35
N SER A 299 148.05 -13.90 -46.68
CA SER A 299 149.32 -14.61 -46.87
C SER A 299 149.35 -15.49 -48.12
N ASP A 300 148.21 -16.07 -48.54
CA ASP A 300 148.08 -16.75 -49.84
C ASP A 300 148.23 -15.79 -51.03
N THR A 301 147.81 -14.52 -50.88
CA THR A 301 148.08 -13.48 -51.89
C THR A 301 149.54 -13.02 -51.96
N TYR A 302 150.33 -13.21 -50.89
CA TYR A 302 151.76 -12.84 -50.84
C TYR A 302 152.70 -13.95 -51.35
N ASN A 303 152.29 -15.21 -51.28
CA ASN A 303 153.08 -16.35 -51.80
C ASN A 303 153.00 -16.54 -53.32
N SER A 304 152.14 -15.79 -54.03
CA SER A 304 152.02 -15.87 -55.48
C SER A 304 152.95 -14.93 -56.27
N THR A 305 153.95 -14.28 -55.62
CA THR A 305 154.78 -13.25 -56.27
C THR A 305 156.30 -13.50 -56.27
N TYR A 306 156.79 -14.75 -56.25
CA TYR A 306 158.22 -15.04 -56.45
C TYR A 306 158.49 -16.16 -57.48
N ILE A 307 159.19 -15.80 -58.58
CA ILE A 307 159.66 -16.62 -59.70
C ILE A 307 161.21 -16.56 -59.72
N PRO A 308 161.95 -17.67 -59.94
CA PRO A 308 163.36 -17.62 -60.34
C PRO A 308 163.58 -17.96 -61.85
N PRO A 309 164.61 -17.42 -62.52
CA PRO A 309 164.92 -17.67 -63.94
C PRO A 309 166.09 -18.64 -64.17
N SER A 310 166.12 -19.34 -65.32
CA SER A 310 167.33 -19.57 -66.15
C SER A 310 167.05 -20.30 -67.49
N SER A 311 167.86 -19.96 -68.49
CA SER A 311 167.78 -20.17 -69.95
C SER A 311 168.22 -21.55 -70.47
N SER A 312 167.62 -22.01 -71.58
CA SER A 312 168.25 -22.41 -72.86
C SER A 312 167.23 -23.01 -73.84
#